data_AF-A0A382MI65-F1
#
_entry.id   AF-A0A382MI65-F1
#
_cell.length_a   1.000
_cell.length_b   1.000
_cell.length_c   1.000
_cell.angle_alpha   90.00
_cell.angle_beta   90.00
_cell.angle_gamma   90.00
#
_symmetry.space_group_name_H-M   'P 1'
#
loop_
_entity.id
_entity.type
_entity.pdbx_description
1 polymer ?
#
loop_
_entity_poly.entity_id
_entity_poly.type
_entity_poly.pdbx_seq_one_letter_code
_entity_poly.pdbx_strand_id
1 'polypeptide(L)'
;MKYRKNNFWEYFCSVNGSSLAEFAVVGALMATLAATAAPKLAVMIENTKKDKSLDEIDKILNQAKNFYEETAKTEGRGRFPGQEKYNMPVGDYGHELDTDATYEDFQNMFTVLAGDGAYGMNLYNHWIVMALSYFTTFDNATHAPKWRSVFGVALEDADPDDYIHGLYPPNPNAIIVNDQYNACSNCTEQDLGYGIAGHNEWRKLFNQKFLTSPYQDGHYIYVVQPGYGTGVNVVPPVLYVADLENPAKIHKILQP
;
A
#
# COMPACT_ATOMS: atom_id res chain seq x y z
N MET A 1 -24.45 -75.24 3.82
CA MET A 1 -25.49 -74.20 4.02
C MET A 1 -25.65 -73.95 5.51
N LYS A 2 -25.26 -72.76 6.00
CA LYS A 2 -25.77 -72.11 7.22
C LYS A 2 -25.04 -70.77 7.40
N TYR A 3 -25.69 -69.68 6.97
CA TYR A 3 -25.26 -68.31 7.25
C TYR A 3 -25.57 -67.99 8.73
N ARG A 4 -24.56 -67.55 9.50
CA ARG A 4 -24.78 -66.89 10.80
C ARG A 4 -25.17 -65.43 10.54
N LYS A 5 -26.46 -65.11 10.68
CA LYS A 5 -26.92 -63.74 10.91
C LYS A 5 -26.82 -63.48 12.41
N ASN A 6 -25.74 -62.83 12.88
CA ASN A 6 -25.69 -62.31 14.24
C ASN A 6 -25.38 -60.80 14.19
N ASN A 7 -26.46 -60.04 14.34
CA ASN A 7 -26.60 -58.80 15.11
C ASN A 7 -25.58 -57.68 14.88
N PHE A 8 -25.84 -56.85 13.86
CA PHE A 8 -25.23 -55.52 13.70
C PHE A 8 -25.92 -54.44 14.59
N TRP A 9 -26.90 -54.84 15.41
CA TRP A 9 -27.80 -53.93 16.14
C TRP A 9 -27.35 -53.59 17.57
N GLU A 10 -26.19 -54.06 18.03
CA GLU A 10 -25.69 -53.81 19.40
C GLU A 10 -24.81 -52.54 19.53
N TYR A 11 -24.65 -51.75 18.46
CA TYR A 11 -23.91 -50.47 18.50
C TYR A 11 -24.78 -49.22 18.65
N PHE A 12 -26.08 -49.36 18.93
CA PHE A 12 -26.89 -48.25 19.40
C PHE A 12 -27.06 -48.37 20.92
N CYS A 13 -26.20 -47.67 21.66
CA CYS A 13 -26.41 -47.45 23.09
C CYS A 13 -27.79 -46.82 23.29
N SER A 14 -28.69 -47.51 23.99
CA SER A 14 -29.93 -46.94 24.48
C SER A 14 -29.63 -45.90 25.55
N VAL A 15 -29.69 -44.62 25.19
CA VAL A 15 -29.50 -43.50 26.11
C VAL A 15 -30.85 -43.13 26.74
N ASN A 16 -31.29 -43.91 27.74
CA ASN A 16 -32.39 -43.49 28.62
C ASN A 16 -31.81 -42.59 29.72
N GLY A 17 -31.55 -41.32 29.41
CA GLY A 17 -31.05 -40.34 30.40
C GLY A 17 -30.65 -39.00 29.80
N SER A 18 -30.87 -37.94 30.58
CA SER A 18 -30.66 -36.49 30.37
C SER A 18 -29.35 -36.01 29.73
N SER A 19 -28.37 -36.88 29.48
CA SER A 19 -27.04 -36.53 28.94
C SER A 19 -27.05 -36.03 27.49
N LEU A 20 -27.85 -36.63 26.59
CA LEU A 20 -27.91 -36.19 25.18
C LEU A 20 -28.59 -34.83 25.05
N ALA A 21 -29.67 -34.61 25.82
CA ALA A 21 -30.38 -33.34 25.84
C ALA A 21 -29.52 -32.24 26.47
N GLU A 22 -28.79 -32.51 27.55
CA GLU A 22 -27.86 -31.55 28.15
C GLU A 22 -26.69 -31.20 27.22
N PHE A 23 -26.08 -32.19 26.55
CA PHE A 23 -25.02 -31.94 25.57
C PHE A 23 -25.55 -31.17 24.35
N ALA A 24 -26.76 -31.49 23.88
CA ALA A 24 -27.43 -30.75 22.80
C ALA A 24 -27.77 -29.32 23.22
N VAL A 25 -28.19 -29.09 24.47
CA VAL A 25 -28.47 -27.75 25.00
C VAL A 25 -27.19 -26.94 25.14
N VAL A 26 -26.10 -27.52 25.67
CA VAL A 26 -24.80 -26.84 25.74
C VAL A 26 -24.26 -26.57 24.34
N GLY A 27 -24.36 -27.53 23.41
CA GLY A 27 -23.98 -27.36 22.01
C GLY A 27 -24.82 -26.27 21.31
N ALA A 28 -26.13 -26.24 21.54
CA ALA A 28 -27.03 -25.22 21.01
C ALA A 28 -26.73 -23.83 21.62
N LEU A 29 -26.42 -23.76 22.91
CA LEU A 29 -26.03 -22.50 23.56
C LEU A 29 -24.67 -22.00 23.03
N MET A 30 -23.68 -22.88 22.89
CA MET A 30 -22.39 -22.50 22.31
C MET A 30 -22.54 -22.10 20.84
N ALA A 31 -23.37 -22.79 20.07
CA ALA A 31 -23.66 -22.44 18.68
C ALA A 31 -24.34 -21.08 18.57
N THR A 32 -25.32 -20.77 19.43
CA THR A 32 -26.00 -19.46 19.43
C THR A 32 -25.08 -18.33 19.90
N LEU A 33 -24.24 -18.56 20.92
CA LEU A 33 -23.22 -17.60 21.34
C LEU A 33 -22.16 -17.38 20.25
N ALA A 34 -21.67 -18.45 19.62
CA ALA A 34 -20.71 -18.35 18.52
C ALA A 34 -21.32 -17.59 17.33
N ALA A 35 -22.56 -17.90 16.95
CA ALA A 35 -23.25 -17.23 15.85
C ALA A 35 -23.47 -15.74 16.11
N THR A 36 -23.78 -15.35 17.35
CA THR A 36 -23.99 -13.94 17.72
C THR A 36 -22.68 -13.18 17.94
N ALA A 37 -21.61 -13.84 18.37
CA ALA A 37 -20.29 -13.24 18.54
C ALA A 37 -19.50 -13.11 17.23
N ALA A 38 -19.70 -14.03 16.27
CA ALA A 38 -18.99 -14.07 14.99
C ALA A 38 -18.94 -12.72 14.24
N PRO A 39 -20.05 -11.98 14.01
CA PRO A 39 -19.98 -10.71 13.28
C PRO A 39 -19.16 -9.65 14.02
N LYS A 40 -19.22 -9.61 15.35
CA LYS A 40 -18.45 -8.67 16.16
C LYS A 40 -16.96 -8.99 16.18
N LEU A 41 -16.61 -10.29 16.25
CA LEU A 41 -15.22 -10.74 16.15
C LEU A 41 -14.63 -10.47 14.76
N ALA A 42 -15.42 -10.62 13.70
CA ALA A 42 -14.98 -10.29 12.34
C ALA A 42 -14.59 -8.81 12.21
N VAL A 43 -15.44 -7.89 12.68
CA VAL A 43 -15.14 -6.44 12.68
C VAL A 43 -13.93 -6.11 13.57
N MET A 44 -13.78 -6.77 14.73
CA MET A 44 -12.62 -6.57 15.61
C MET A 44 -11.32 -7.02 14.92
N ILE A 45 -11.32 -8.15 14.21
CA ILE A 45 -10.17 -8.64 13.45
C ILE A 45 -9.85 -7.69 12.30
N GLU A 46 -10.85 -7.18 11.57
CA GLU A 46 -10.67 -6.22 10.50
C GLU A 46 -10.02 -4.91 10.99
N ASN A 47 -10.52 -4.35 12.10
CA ASN A 47 -9.91 -3.16 12.71
C ASN A 47 -8.46 -3.45 13.15
N THR A 48 -8.19 -4.62 13.73
CA THR A 48 -6.83 -5.00 14.13
C THR A 48 -5.88 -5.10 12.93
N LYS A 49 -6.35 -5.58 11.77
CA LYS A 49 -5.55 -5.59 10.53
C LYS A 49 -5.29 -4.17 10.02
N LYS A 50 -6.31 -3.32 10.03
CA LYS A 50 -6.18 -1.91 9.67
C LYS A 50 -5.16 -1.21 10.55
N ASP A 51 -5.24 -1.37 11.87
CA ASP A 51 -4.33 -0.73 12.81
C ASP A 51 -2.88 -1.19 12.58
N LYS A 52 -2.66 -2.50 12.42
CA LYS A 52 -1.34 -3.04 12.05
C LYS A 52 -0.82 -2.44 10.75
N SER A 53 -1.65 -2.34 9.72
CA SER A 53 -1.24 -1.74 8.46
C SER A 53 -0.87 -0.26 8.61
N LEU A 54 -1.58 0.49 9.44
CA LEU A 54 -1.26 1.89 9.70
C LEU A 54 0.04 2.04 10.50
N ASP A 55 0.34 1.12 11.41
CA ASP A 55 1.60 1.09 12.15
C ASP A 55 2.79 0.76 11.23
N GLU A 56 2.62 -0.14 10.26
CA GLU A 56 3.65 -0.41 9.25
C GLU A 56 3.87 0.80 8.33
N ILE A 57 2.79 1.48 7.91
CA ILE A 57 2.88 2.74 7.15
C ILE A 57 3.63 3.81 7.95
N ASP A 58 3.43 3.91 9.28
CA ASP A 58 4.20 4.85 10.11
C ASP A 58 5.70 4.56 10.10
N LYS A 59 6.10 3.29 10.05
CA LYS A 59 7.52 2.94 9.91
C LYS A 59 8.07 3.43 8.57
N ILE A 60 7.31 3.27 7.49
CA ILE A 60 7.65 3.80 6.15
C ILE A 60 7.81 5.32 6.21
N LEU A 61 6.84 6.03 6.80
CA LEU A 61 6.92 7.49 6.91
C LEU A 61 8.09 7.97 7.77
N ASN A 62 8.39 7.28 8.87
CA ASN A 62 9.54 7.64 9.71
C ASN A 62 10.87 7.47 8.97
N GLN A 63 11.03 6.39 8.19
CA GLN A 63 12.23 6.22 7.36
C GLN A 63 12.31 7.26 6.25
N ALA A 64 11.18 7.58 5.61
CA ALA A 64 11.09 8.61 4.59
C ALA A 64 11.48 9.99 5.13
N LYS A 65 11.04 10.30 6.36
CA LYS A 65 11.38 11.55 7.04
C LYS A 65 12.89 11.65 7.32
N ASN A 66 13.50 10.58 7.84
CA ASN A 66 14.95 10.56 8.07
C ASN A 66 15.72 10.78 6.76
N PHE A 67 15.30 10.11 5.68
CA PHE A 67 15.88 10.29 4.35
C PHE A 67 15.75 11.72 3.82
N TYR A 68 14.57 12.33 3.98
CA TYR A 68 14.34 13.73 3.62
C TYR A 68 15.27 14.68 4.39
N GLU A 69 15.46 14.45 5.69
CA GLU A 69 16.37 15.27 6.51
C GLU A 69 17.85 15.08 6.15
N GLU A 70 18.26 13.89 5.72
CA GLU A 70 19.62 13.61 5.26
C GLU A 70 19.91 14.23 3.88
N THR A 71 18.98 14.08 2.94
CA THR A 71 19.07 14.70 1.61
C THR A 71 19.01 16.23 1.71
N ALA A 72 18.19 16.79 2.59
CA ALA A 72 18.16 18.23 2.84
C ALA A 72 19.51 18.80 3.30
N LYS A 73 20.31 18.03 4.05
CA LYS A 73 21.64 18.44 4.50
C LYS A 73 22.71 18.31 3.43
N THR A 74 22.60 17.29 2.57
CA THR A 74 23.63 16.94 1.58
C THR A 74 23.41 17.66 0.25
N GLU A 75 22.16 17.71 -0.23
CA GLU A 75 21.75 18.32 -1.51
C GLU A 75 21.20 19.75 -1.32
N GLY A 76 21.03 20.20 -0.08
CA GLY A 76 20.50 21.52 0.28
C GLY A 76 18.97 21.63 0.23
N ARG A 77 18.30 20.72 -0.47
CA ARG A 77 16.84 20.52 -0.42
C ARG A 77 16.54 19.05 -0.23
N GLY A 78 15.54 18.75 0.60
CA GLY A 78 15.15 17.38 0.87
C GLY A 78 14.35 16.79 -0.30
N ARG A 79 14.58 15.51 -0.56
CA ARG A 79 13.81 14.69 -1.50
C ARG A 79 13.33 13.43 -0.78
N PHE A 80 12.27 12.82 -1.30
CA PHE A 80 11.80 11.51 -0.85
C PHE A 80 12.43 10.38 -1.67
N PRO A 81 12.43 9.13 -1.16
CA PRO A 81 12.94 8.00 -1.94
C PRO A 81 12.13 7.81 -3.22
N GLY A 82 12.82 7.49 -4.32
CA GLY A 82 12.25 7.40 -5.67
C GLY A 82 12.16 8.71 -6.42
N GLN A 83 12.38 9.85 -5.76
CA GLN A 83 12.62 11.11 -6.45
C GLN A 83 14.11 11.27 -6.73
N GLU A 84 14.45 11.56 -7.99
CA GLU A 84 15.82 11.98 -8.31
C GLU A 84 16.08 13.43 -7.85
N LYS A 85 15.08 14.31 -7.94
CA LYS A 85 15.11 15.70 -7.45
C LYS A 85 13.78 16.11 -6.82
N TYR A 86 13.83 17.14 -5.96
CA TYR A 86 12.67 17.64 -5.22
C TYR A 86 11.47 18.08 -6.09
N ASN A 87 11.75 18.51 -7.33
CA ASN A 87 10.78 18.99 -8.32
C ASN A 87 10.21 17.87 -9.22
N MET A 88 10.62 16.61 -8.99
CA MET A 88 10.18 15.46 -9.78
C MET A 88 9.06 14.70 -9.06
N PRO A 89 7.91 14.41 -9.71
CA PRO A 89 6.88 13.55 -9.13
C PRO A 89 7.33 12.08 -9.13
N VAL A 90 6.80 11.29 -8.21
CA VAL A 90 6.83 9.82 -8.28
C VAL A 90 5.42 9.32 -8.52
N GLY A 91 5.24 8.51 -9.56
CA GLY A 91 3.93 8.07 -10.04
C GLY A 91 3.47 8.79 -11.30
N ASP A 92 2.41 8.28 -11.93
CA ASP A 92 1.97 8.73 -13.27
C ASP A 92 0.85 9.77 -13.20
N TYR A 93 1.19 10.85 -12.52
CA TYR A 93 0.22 11.65 -11.80
C TYR A 93 0.59 13.13 -11.92
N GLY A 94 1.83 13.43 -12.34
CA GLY A 94 2.14 14.59 -13.16
C GLY A 94 3.53 14.48 -13.76
N HIS A 95 4.18 15.62 -14.05
CA HIS A 95 5.52 15.68 -14.65
C HIS A 95 6.50 16.52 -13.82
N GLU A 96 7.79 16.45 -14.16
CA GLU A 96 8.84 17.28 -13.55
C GLU A 96 8.55 18.77 -13.73
N LEU A 97 8.61 19.54 -12.64
CA LEU A 97 8.44 21.00 -12.68
C LEU A 97 9.77 21.69 -12.97
N ASP A 98 9.74 22.85 -13.63
CA ASP A 98 10.93 23.69 -13.75
C ASP A 98 11.41 24.13 -12.36
N THR A 99 12.71 24.38 -12.26
CA THR A 99 13.39 24.82 -11.04
C THR A 99 12.87 26.15 -10.50
N ASP A 100 12.35 27.02 -11.35
CA ASP A 100 11.73 28.31 -11.00
C ASP A 100 10.19 28.26 -11.00
N ALA A 101 9.61 27.06 -11.10
CA ALA A 101 8.17 26.87 -11.16
C ALA A 101 7.44 27.57 -10.01
N THR A 102 6.40 28.29 -10.40
CA THR A 102 5.52 29.04 -9.51
C THR A 102 4.32 28.18 -9.08
N TYR A 103 3.49 28.74 -8.20
CA TYR A 103 2.23 28.12 -7.82
C TYR A 103 1.31 27.83 -9.01
N GLU A 104 1.31 28.70 -10.02
CA GLU A 104 0.47 28.54 -11.21
C GLU A 104 0.96 27.38 -12.08
N ASP A 105 2.28 27.21 -12.23
CA ASP A 105 2.87 26.08 -12.95
C ASP A 105 2.55 24.75 -12.25
N PHE A 106 2.63 24.74 -10.92
CA PHE A 106 2.22 23.59 -10.11
C PHE A 106 0.72 23.24 -10.33
N GLN A 107 -0.16 24.23 -10.40
CA GLN A 107 -1.58 23.98 -10.69
C GLN A 107 -1.82 23.48 -12.12
N ASN A 108 -1.04 23.98 -13.09
CA ASN A 108 -1.16 23.62 -14.50
C ASN A 108 -0.48 22.27 -14.84
N MET A 109 0.43 21.78 -14.00
CA MET A 109 1.09 20.48 -14.15
C MET A 109 0.08 19.33 -14.33
N PHE A 110 -1.08 19.46 -13.70
CA PHE A 110 -2.10 18.43 -13.67
C PHE A 110 -3.16 18.54 -14.76
N THR A 111 -3.33 19.72 -15.38
CA THR A 111 -4.38 19.94 -16.39
C THR A 111 -4.03 19.34 -17.75
N VAL A 112 -2.75 19.11 -18.04
CA VAL A 112 -2.27 18.59 -19.34
C VAL A 112 -2.53 17.09 -19.53
N LEU A 113 -2.72 16.31 -18.46
CA LEU A 113 -3.05 14.87 -18.54
C LEU A 113 -4.54 14.58 -18.80
N ALA A 114 -5.41 15.59 -18.79
CA ALA A 114 -6.85 15.45 -19.04
C ALA A 114 -7.20 15.56 -20.53
N GLY A 115 -6.47 14.82 -21.39
CA GLY A 115 -6.74 14.71 -22.82
C GLY A 115 -8.03 13.93 -23.18
N ASP A 116 -8.79 13.47 -22.19
CA ASP A 116 -10.12 12.89 -22.35
C ASP A 116 -11.12 13.70 -21.52
N GLY A 117 -12.13 14.26 -22.17
CA GLY A 117 -12.98 15.30 -21.61
C GLY A 117 -13.70 14.89 -20.34
N ALA A 118 -13.22 15.35 -19.19
CA ALA A 118 -13.94 15.30 -17.93
C ALA A 118 -13.50 16.43 -17.00
N TYR A 119 -14.35 17.47 -16.99
CA TYR A 119 -14.52 18.51 -15.97
C TYR A 119 -13.34 19.44 -15.68
N GLY A 120 -13.53 20.72 -16.02
CA GLY A 120 -12.81 21.82 -15.39
C GLY A 120 -12.99 21.73 -13.87
N MET A 121 -12.01 21.11 -13.21
CA MET A 121 -11.92 21.08 -11.76
C MET A 121 -11.29 22.40 -11.31
N ASN A 122 -12.16 23.31 -10.92
CA ASN A 122 -11.79 24.51 -10.20
C ASN A 122 -11.16 24.09 -8.86
N LEU A 123 -9.89 24.45 -8.73
CA LEU A 123 -8.94 24.58 -7.62
C LEU A 123 -9.42 24.29 -6.17
N TYR A 124 -8.44 23.87 -5.35
CA TYR A 124 -8.38 23.69 -3.88
C TYR A 124 -8.34 22.27 -3.34
N ASN A 125 -8.70 21.25 -4.12
CA ASN A 125 -8.54 19.86 -3.68
C ASN A 125 -7.50 19.16 -4.53
N HIS A 126 -6.36 18.88 -3.90
CA HIS A 126 -5.27 18.11 -4.47
C HIS A 126 -5.82 16.84 -5.14
N TRP A 127 -5.59 16.68 -6.44
CA TRP A 127 -6.19 15.63 -7.25
C TRP A 127 -5.73 14.22 -6.85
N ILE A 128 -4.57 14.07 -6.19
CA ILE A 128 -4.17 12.81 -5.52
C ILE A 128 -5.21 12.44 -4.47
N VAL A 129 -5.66 13.39 -3.65
CA VAL A 129 -6.66 13.17 -2.60
C VAL A 129 -8.01 12.79 -3.20
N MET A 130 -8.38 13.38 -4.35
CA MET A 130 -9.59 13.01 -5.08
C MET A 130 -9.48 11.60 -5.66
N ALA A 131 -8.37 11.27 -6.35
CA ALA A 131 -8.15 9.93 -6.88
C ALA A 131 -8.10 8.86 -5.77
N LEU A 132 -7.51 9.21 -4.62
CA LEU A 132 -7.45 8.36 -3.44
C LEU A 132 -8.84 8.04 -2.89
N SER A 133 -9.78 8.98 -2.95
CA SER A 133 -11.17 8.72 -2.52
C SER A 133 -11.90 7.67 -3.37
N TYR A 134 -11.52 7.52 -4.64
CA TYR A 134 -12.08 6.52 -5.56
C TYR A 134 -11.26 5.22 -5.61
N PHE A 135 -10.08 5.18 -4.98
CA PHE A 135 -9.22 4.01 -4.95
C PHE A 135 -9.56 3.14 -3.74
N THR A 136 -10.63 2.35 -3.86
CA THR A 136 -11.20 1.57 -2.75
C THR A 136 -10.87 0.08 -2.78
N THR A 137 -10.38 -0.44 -3.90
CA THR A 137 -10.06 -1.86 -4.12
C THR A 137 -8.72 -2.03 -4.84
N PHE A 138 -8.04 -3.15 -4.58
CA PHE A 138 -6.73 -3.49 -5.13
C PHE A 138 -6.72 -3.70 -6.66
N ASP A 139 -7.86 -3.99 -7.27
CA ASP A 139 -8.04 -4.33 -8.69
C ASP A 139 -8.36 -3.12 -9.59
N ASN A 140 -8.27 -1.90 -9.04
CA ASN A 140 -8.63 -0.69 -9.76
C ASN A 140 -7.63 -0.37 -10.89
N ALA A 141 -7.99 -0.74 -12.12
CA ALA A 141 -7.18 -0.56 -13.33
C ALA A 141 -6.87 0.90 -13.71
N THR A 142 -7.61 1.88 -13.17
CA THR A 142 -7.42 3.30 -13.51
C THR A 142 -6.43 3.99 -12.57
N HIS A 143 -6.49 3.66 -11.28
CA HIS A 143 -5.68 4.33 -10.27
C HIS A 143 -4.43 3.53 -9.90
N ALA A 144 -4.51 2.20 -9.79
CA ALA A 144 -3.37 1.38 -9.38
C ALA A 144 -2.11 1.56 -10.26
N PRO A 145 -2.18 1.68 -11.61
CA PRO A 145 -0.98 1.90 -12.43
C PRO A 145 -0.26 3.23 -12.16
N LYS A 146 -0.96 4.20 -11.58
CA LYS A 146 -0.40 5.55 -11.33
C LYS A 146 0.42 5.60 -10.04
N TRP A 147 0.24 4.63 -9.15
CA TRP A 147 1.03 4.50 -7.94
C TRP A 147 2.29 3.68 -8.20
N ARG A 148 3.25 3.78 -7.30
CA ARG A 148 4.46 2.96 -7.33
C ARG A 148 4.55 2.11 -6.07
N SER A 149 5.15 0.95 -6.21
CA SER A 149 5.34 0.03 -5.10
C SER A 149 6.56 0.43 -4.25
N VAL A 150 6.42 0.44 -2.92
CA VAL A 150 7.50 0.80 -1.99
C VAL A 150 8.66 -0.19 -2.06
N PHE A 151 8.40 -1.50 -2.06
CA PHE A 151 9.46 -2.53 -1.96
C PHE A 151 9.78 -3.26 -3.29
N GLY A 152 9.04 -2.97 -4.35
CA GLY A 152 9.11 -3.65 -5.64
C GLY A 152 8.17 -4.87 -5.73
N VAL A 153 7.93 -5.38 -6.95
CA VAL A 153 7.10 -6.58 -7.23
C VAL A 153 7.91 -7.82 -7.55
N ALA A 154 9.15 -7.61 -7.96
CA ALA A 154 10.12 -8.64 -8.29
C ALA A 154 11.50 -8.00 -8.21
N LEU A 155 12.45 -8.76 -7.70
CA LEU A 155 13.86 -8.42 -7.73
C LEU A 155 14.35 -8.63 -9.17
N GLU A 156 14.74 -7.57 -9.86
CA GLU A 156 15.47 -7.69 -11.14
C GLU A 156 16.84 -8.36 -10.93
N ASP A 157 17.33 -8.38 -9.68
CA ASP A 157 18.58 -9.01 -9.23
C ASP A 157 18.37 -10.14 -8.19
N ALA A 158 17.20 -10.79 -8.14
CA ALA A 158 16.99 -11.93 -7.25
C ALA A 158 17.77 -13.12 -7.79
N ASP A 159 18.55 -13.75 -6.92
CA ASP A 159 18.82 -15.16 -7.07
C ASP A 159 17.47 -15.90 -7.19
N PRO A 160 17.22 -16.70 -8.25
CA PRO A 160 15.95 -17.40 -8.44
C PRO A 160 15.58 -18.37 -7.29
N ASP A 161 16.53 -18.71 -6.41
CA ASP A 161 16.26 -19.49 -5.19
C ASP A 161 15.81 -18.62 -3.99
N ASP A 162 15.90 -17.30 -4.08
CA ASP A 162 15.38 -16.35 -3.08
C ASP A 162 13.91 -16.01 -3.40
N TYR A 163 13.06 -17.04 -3.41
CA TYR A 163 11.60 -16.90 -3.44
C TYR A 163 11.14 -16.30 -2.11
N ILE A 164 11.34 -14.99 -1.97
CA ILE A 164 10.85 -14.22 -0.85
C ILE A 164 9.34 -14.09 -1.01
N HIS A 165 8.61 -14.84 -0.19
CA HIS A 165 7.15 -14.91 -0.04
C HIS A 165 6.45 -13.58 0.35
N GLY A 166 6.87 -12.43 -0.18
CA GLY A 166 6.33 -11.12 0.21
C GLY A 166 6.43 -9.99 -0.81
N LEU A 167 6.89 -10.25 -2.04
CA LEU A 167 6.99 -9.25 -3.11
C LEU A 167 6.07 -9.53 -4.31
N TYR A 168 5.71 -10.79 -4.54
CA TYR A 168 4.71 -11.13 -5.56
C TYR A 168 3.31 -10.94 -4.97
N PRO A 169 2.40 -10.20 -5.63
CA PRO A 169 1.02 -10.11 -5.17
C PRO A 169 0.43 -11.52 -5.11
N PRO A 170 -0.14 -11.95 -3.97
CA PRO A 170 -0.78 -13.26 -3.88
C PRO A 170 -1.96 -13.41 -4.85
N ASN A 171 -2.47 -12.28 -5.36
CA ASN A 171 -3.60 -12.19 -6.25
C ASN A 171 -3.19 -11.68 -7.65
N PRO A 172 -3.46 -12.46 -8.72
CA PRO A 172 -3.07 -12.13 -10.09
C PRO A 172 -3.78 -10.89 -10.65
N ASN A 173 -4.84 -10.40 -10.00
CA ASN A 173 -5.59 -9.22 -10.44
C ASN A 173 -5.06 -7.91 -9.83
N ALA A 174 -4.16 -7.97 -8.84
CA ALA A 174 -3.56 -6.77 -8.25
C ALA A 174 -2.56 -6.17 -9.25
N ILE A 175 -2.76 -4.88 -9.58
CA ILE A 175 -1.87 -4.16 -10.48
C ILE A 175 -0.85 -3.40 -9.63
N ILE A 176 0.40 -3.83 -9.69
CA ILE A 176 1.50 -3.22 -8.95
C ILE A 176 2.60 -2.85 -9.93
N VAL A 177 3.08 -1.61 -9.83
CA VAL A 177 4.09 -1.06 -10.74
C VAL A 177 5.35 -0.74 -9.95
N ASN A 178 6.50 -1.24 -10.42
CA ASN A 178 7.81 -0.87 -9.86
C ASN A 178 8.11 0.61 -10.08
N ASP A 179 8.74 1.24 -9.09
CA ASP A 179 9.33 2.56 -9.29
C ASP A 179 10.66 2.42 -10.03
N GLN A 180 10.62 2.48 -11.35
CA GLN A 180 11.80 2.42 -12.20
C GLN A 180 12.53 3.76 -12.23
N TYR A 181 13.85 3.72 -12.39
CA TYR A 181 14.65 4.93 -12.54
C TYR A 181 14.13 5.76 -13.71
N ASN A 182 13.81 7.03 -13.45
CA ASN A 182 13.42 7.99 -14.46
C ASN A 182 14.41 9.16 -14.43
N ALA A 183 15.10 9.39 -15.54
CA ALA A 183 16.09 10.46 -15.60
C ALA A 183 15.40 11.83 -15.53
N CYS A 184 15.77 12.65 -14.56
CA CYS A 184 15.32 14.05 -14.53
C CYS A 184 16.12 14.91 -15.52
N SER A 185 15.54 16.04 -15.93
CA SER A 185 16.06 16.91 -16.99
C SER A 185 17.49 17.39 -16.74
N ASN A 186 17.84 17.63 -15.47
CA ASN A 186 19.14 18.14 -15.05
C ASN A 186 19.87 17.18 -14.08
N CYS A 187 19.58 15.88 -14.13
CA CYS A 187 20.24 14.87 -13.29
C CYS A 187 21.61 14.51 -13.85
N THR A 188 22.63 14.46 -13.00
CA THR A 188 23.99 14.04 -13.40
C THR A 188 24.47 12.85 -12.58
N GLU A 189 25.50 12.13 -13.07
CA GLU A 189 26.10 10.97 -12.37
C GLU A 189 26.66 11.31 -10.97
N GLN A 190 26.82 12.59 -10.66
CA GLN A 190 27.27 13.08 -9.36
C GLN A 190 26.13 13.26 -8.35
N ASP A 191 24.87 13.24 -8.79
CA ASP A 191 23.71 13.39 -7.92
C ASP A 191 23.51 12.10 -7.08
N LEU A 192 23.23 12.28 -5.78
CA LEU A 192 22.94 11.18 -4.87
C LEU A 192 21.59 10.57 -5.30
N GLY A 193 21.59 9.37 -5.85
CA GLY A 193 20.36 8.73 -6.38
C GLY A 193 20.45 8.37 -7.86
N TYR A 194 21.40 8.94 -8.59
CA TYR A 194 21.51 8.73 -10.03
C TYR A 194 21.57 7.24 -10.41
N GLY A 195 20.64 6.83 -11.28
CA GLY A 195 20.54 5.46 -11.79
C GLY A 195 19.98 4.45 -10.79
N ILE A 196 19.44 4.90 -9.66
CA ILE A 196 18.87 4.02 -8.62
C ILE A 196 17.35 4.06 -8.73
N ALA A 197 16.75 2.90 -9.00
CA ALA A 197 15.30 2.77 -8.99
C ALA A 197 14.73 3.01 -7.57
N GLY A 198 13.59 3.70 -7.45
CA GLY A 198 13.04 4.12 -6.15
C GLY A 198 12.75 2.97 -5.19
N HIS A 199 12.26 1.84 -5.70
CA HIS A 199 12.05 0.63 -4.90
C HIS A 199 13.36 0.08 -4.29
N ASN A 200 14.50 0.31 -4.94
CA ASN A 200 15.81 -0.06 -4.40
C ASN A 200 16.31 0.94 -3.35
N GLU A 201 15.99 2.24 -3.46
CA GLU A 201 16.25 3.22 -2.39
C GLU A 201 15.45 2.85 -1.12
N TRP A 202 14.16 2.55 -1.25
CA TRP A 202 13.34 2.08 -0.13
C TRP A 202 13.91 0.81 0.51
N ARG A 203 14.32 -0.18 -0.29
CA ARG A 203 14.95 -1.40 0.25
C ARG A 203 16.23 -1.11 1.03
N LYS A 204 17.06 -0.16 0.60
CA LYS A 204 18.27 0.23 1.33
C LYS A 204 17.92 0.82 2.69
N LEU A 205 16.89 1.66 2.78
CA LEU A 205 16.42 2.26 4.04
C LEU A 205 15.94 1.20 5.06
N PHE A 206 15.39 0.09 4.57
CA PHE A 206 14.92 -1.01 5.41
C PHE A 206 15.95 -2.13 5.60
N ASN A 207 17.23 -1.90 5.23
CA ASN A 207 18.29 -2.92 5.31
C ASN A 207 17.88 -4.23 4.60
N GLN A 208 17.32 -4.09 3.39
CA GLN A 208 16.80 -5.18 2.55
C GLN A 208 15.65 -6.00 3.17
N LYS A 209 15.07 -5.54 4.28
CA LYS A 209 13.83 -6.11 4.83
C LYS A 209 12.62 -5.45 4.17
N PHE A 210 11.56 -6.22 4.03
CA PHE A 210 10.28 -5.74 3.49
C PHE A 210 9.24 -5.77 4.62
N LEU A 211 8.32 -4.82 4.58
CA LEU A 211 7.11 -4.85 5.39
C LEU A 211 6.01 -5.51 4.57
N THR A 212 5.35 -6.51 5.14
CA THR A 212 4.23 -7.20 4.50
C THR A 212 2.94 -6.73 5.12
N SER A 213 1.95 -6.43 4.28
CA SER A 213 0.62 -6.09 4.75
C SER A 213 -0.06 -7.30 5.42
N PRO A 214 -0.92 -7.09 6.44
CA PRO A 214 -1.77 -8.14 6.99
C PRO A 214 -2.91 -8.59 6.05
N TYR A 215 -3.10 -7.93 4.91
CA TYR A 215 -4.11 -8.27 3.90
C TYR A 215 -3.57 -9.26 2.85
N GLN A 216 -4.46 -10.07 2.27
CA GLN A 216 -4.08 -11.12 1.31
C GLN A 216 -3.54 -10.54 0.01
N ASP A 217 -3.97 -9.34 -0.36
CA ASP A 217 -3.55 -8.65 -1.58
C ASP A 217 -2.46 -7.59 -1.30
N GLY A 218 -2.13 -7.39 -0.02
CA GLY A 218 -1.64 -6.13 0.50
C GLY A 218 -0.17 -5.85 0.20
N HIS A 219 0.03 -4.87 -0.65
CA HIS A 219 1.33 -4.27 -0.95
C HIS A 219 1.31 -2.80 -0.55
N TYR A 220 2.43 -2.28 -0.07
CA TYR A 220 2.54 -0.86 0.22
C TYR A 220 2.89 -0.09 -1.05
N ILE A 221 2.08 0.93 -1.33
CA ILE A 221 2.22 1.80 -2.48
C ILE A 221 2.44 3.24 -2.04
N TYR A 222 3.12 4.02 -2.88
CA TYR A 222 3.35 5.42 -2.65
C TYR A 222 3.26 6.25 -3.93
N VAL A 223 3.02 7.54 -3.74
CA VAL A 223 3.09 8.58 -4.76
C VAL A 223 3.69 9.81 -4.10
N VAL A 224 4.51 10.55 -4.85
CA VAL A 224 5.12 11.78 -4.36
C VAL A 224 4.67 12.95 -5.22
N GLN A 225 4.12 13.96 -4.56
CA GLN A 225 3.85 15.26 -5.16
C GLN A 225 5.15 16.08 -5.13
N PRO A 226 5.58 16.68 -6.26
CA PRO A 226 6.81 17.44 -6.32
C PRO A 226 6.70 18.74 -5.53
N GLY A 227 7.83 19.17 -4.97
CA GLY A 227 8.01 20.51 -4.43
C GLY A 227 8.30 21.50 -5.56
N TYR A 228 8.12 22.79 -5.28
CA TYR A 228 8.35 23.86 -6.25
C TYR A 228 8.78 25.15 -5.55
N GLY A 229 9.12 26.16 -6.35
CA GLY A 229 9.47 27.48 -5.88
C GLY A 229 10.93 27.67 -5.47
N THR A 230 11.32 28.93 -5.41
CA THR A 230 12.69 29.39 -5.14
C THR A 230 12.73 30.51 -4.09
N GLY A 231 13.88 30.69 -3.46
CA GLY A 231 14.10 31.74 -2.48
C GLY A 231 13.18 31.63 -1.25
N VAL A 232 12.30 32.61 -1.08
CA VAL A 232 11.36 32.70 0.06
C VAL A 232 10.06 31.91 -0.14
N ASN A 233 9.78 31.46 -1.36
CA ASN A 233 8.54 30.77 -1.74
C ASN A 233 8.76 29.26 -1.96
N VAL A 234 9.68 28.65 -1.22
CA VAL A 234 9.99 27.22 -1.37
C VAL A 234 8.90 26.38 -0.72
N VAL A 235 8.34 25.45 -1.48
CA VAL A 235 7.37 24.46 -1.03
C VAL A 235 8.00 23.07 -1.13
N PRO A 236 8.09 22.30 -0.03
CA PRO A 236 8.67 20.97 -0.06
C PRO A 236 7.75 19.96 -0.76
N PRO A 237 8.30 18.83 -1.24
CA PRO A 237 7.50 17.73 -1.76
C PRO A 237 6.60 17.12 -0.68
N VAL A 238 5.54 16.41 -1.10
CA VAL A 238 4.59 15.72 -0.20
C VAL A 238 4.51 14.25 -0.57
N LEU A 239 4.70 13.37 0.41
CA LEU A 239 4.65 11.92 0.24
C LEU A 239 3.29 11.39 0.68
N TYR A 240 2.71 10.52 -0.14
CA TYR A 240 1.51 9.75 0.14
C TYR A 240 1.87 8.28 0.18
N VAL A 241 1.57 7.58 1.28
CA VAL A 241 1.77 6.14 1.41
C VAL A 241 0.44 5.49 1.76
N ALA A 242 0.12 4.39 1.08
CA ALA A 242 -1.12 3.67 1.27
C ALA A 242 -0.92 2.15 1.20
N ASP A 243 -1.89 1.42 1.76
CA ASP A 243 -2.02 -0.02 1.54
C ASP A 243 -2.93 -0.27 0.32
N LEU A 244 -2.45 -1.09 -0.62
CA LEU A 244 -3.15 -1.42 -1.86
C LEU A 244 -4.54 -2.05 -1.65
N GLU A 245 -4.79 -2.71 -0.52
CA GLU A 245 -6.10 -3.29 -0.21
C GLU A 245 -7.22 -2.25 -0.29
N ASN A 246 -6.99 -1.09 0.35
CA ASN A 246 -7.95 0.01 0.35
C ASN A 246 -7.24 1.35 0.59
N PRO A 247 -6.63 1.95 -0.45
CA PRO A 247 -5.90 3.19 -0.33
C PRO A 247 -6.76 4.35 0.19
N ALA A 248 -8.05 4.39 -0.17
CA ALA A 248 -8.99 5.39 0.31
C ALA A 248 -9.09 5.44 1.84
N LYS A 249 -9.04 4.30 2.52
CA LYS A 249 -9.20 4.20 3.99
C LYS A 249 -7.88 4.03 4.74
N ILE A 250 -6.86 3.46 4.10
CA ILE A 250 -5.59 3.07 4.71
C ILE A 250 -4.46 3.82 4.02
N HIS A 251 -4.34 5.10 4.33
CA HIS A 251 -3.26 5.96 3.85
C HIS A 251 -2.77 6.91 4.93
N LYS A 252 -1.55 7.40 4.74
CA LYS A 252 -0.99 8.52 5.51
C LYS A 252 -0.23 9.45 4.57
N ILE A 253 -0.19 10.71 4.98
CA ILE A 253 0.43 11.80 4.23
C ILE A 253 1.55 12.36 5.08
N LEU A 254 2.72 12.57 4.47
CA LEU A 254 3.87 13.21 5.09
C LEU A 254 4.20 14.49 4.31
N GLN A 255 4.06 15.61 5.01
CA GLN A 255 4.55 16.90 4.59
C GLN A 255 5.59 17.35 5.63
N PRO A 256 6.84 17.59 5.22
CA PRO A 256 7.92 17.99 6.13
C PRO A 256 7.79 19.44 6.61
#